data_AF-A0A2B7XZE3-F1
#
_entry.id   AF-A0A2B7XZE3-F1
#
_cell.length_a   1.000
_cell.length_b   1.000
_cell.length_c   1.000
_cell.angle_alpha   90.00
_cell.angle_beta   90.00
_cell.angle_gamma   90.00
#
_symmetry.space_group_name_H-M   'P 1'
#
loop_
_entity.id
_entity.type
_entity.pdbx_description
1 polymer ?
#
loop_
_entity_poly.entity_id
_entity_poly.type
_entity_poly.pdbx_seq_one_letter_code
_entity_poly.pdbx_strand_id
1 'polypeptide(L)'
;MCGIFFSLSTVEHVQPNEETAQLLRNRGPYSLEKHTLLLQTPKAAAEASQEHSCSLYLTFISTVLALRGDHIQVQPLVDSRSGSVLCWNGEAWKTHNAPVQGNDAQVVFELFLKAAQPTGSQKQFLPPLTPEELRSQSLSNIANALAAVSGPFSFVFYDAYRHRLFYGRDFLGRRSLMSGWDSNGSFKISSVCDGTLSKHFDEVETDGIHMIDLARLRQTLVSDSNPLQPSFSVKTLSWKYDTTFDTDRDYIGNRIPPMNLALPASDVFLLRADSPSIETLEVKLRESLELRIRNIPEPPLSSSKYRSKVAVLFSGGLDCTLLARLAHDILPLDEPIDLLNVAFENPRVAAAAAKATSKSEASSLSIYEACPDRMTGRSSHAELQRVCPNRNWRFISINIPYAETLNHRERVRRLMRPHNTEMDMSIACALYFASRGQGEITSDTDELGTVPYTTTARVLLSGLGADEVFAGYTRHATAFNRHSFHGLVDEIALDVGRLGKRNLGRDDRVISHWGREARYPYLDEDFLAWALVCPVWDKCGFGALPPNSSTIRGNIQEPEGGELSLEPGKRSLRLLAWKLGMKMVAREKKRAIQFGSRTAKMESGRSKGTQILT
;
A
#
# COMPACT_ATOMS: atom_id res chain seq x y z
N MET A 1 -6.61 5.79 -8.17
CA MET A 1 -6.68 4.31 -7.99
C MET A 1 -7.55 3.62 -9.06
N CYS A 2 -7.13 2.45 -9.57
CA CYS A 2 -7.80 1.72 -10.67
C CYS A 2 -7.70 0.19 -10.51
N GLY A 3 -8.50 -0.56 -11.28
CA GLY A 3 -8.25 -1.97 -11.57
C GLY A 3 -7.62 -2.11 -12.96
N ILE A 4 -6.58 -2.94 -13.10
CA ILE A 4 -5.92 -3.23 -14.38
C ILE A 4 -6.19 -4.69 -14.76
N PHE A 5 -6.49 -4.92 -16.03
CA PHE A 5 -6.35 -6.23 -16.67
C PHE A 5 -5.70 -6.07 -18.04
N PHE A 6 -4.73 -6.93 -18.32
CA PHE A 6 -4.08 -7.05 -19.61
C PHE A 6 -3.96 -8.53 -19.98
N SER A 7 -4.12 -8.84 -21.26
CA SER A 7 -3.80 -10.16 -21.82
C SER A 7 -3.02 -10.04 -23.12
N LEU A 8 -2.07 -10.97 -23.30
CA LEU A 8 -1.35 -11.22 -24.53
C LEU A 8 -1.66 -12.66 -25.00
N SER A 9 -2.15 -12.79 -26.23
CA SER A 9 -2.49 -14.08 -26.85
C SER A 9 -2.07 -14.12 -28.32
N THR A 10 -1.88 -15.31 -28.87
CA THR A 10 -1.66 -15.55 -30.31
C THR A 10 -2.92 -15.96 -31.05
N VAL A 11 -4.00 -16.28 -30.32
CA VAL A 11 -5.23 -16.85 -30.89
C VAL A 11 -6.33 -15.80 -31.03
N GLU A 12 -6.65 -15.11 -29.93
CA GLU A 12 -7.76 -14.16 -29.89
C GLU A 12 -7.63 -13.13 -28.75
N HIS A 13 -8.48 -12.11 -28.76
CA HIS A 13 -8.58 -11.14 -27.67
C HIS A 13 -9.20 -11.77 -26.41
N VAL A 14 -8.35 -12.16 -25.46
CA VAL A 14 -8.80 -12.74 -24.19
C VAL A 14 -9.42 -11.67 -23.27
N GLN A 15 -10.54 -12.03 -22.64
CA GLN A 15 -11.24 -11.23 -21.63
C GLN A 15 -11.02 -11.82 -20.23
N PRO A 16 -11.15 -11.01 -19.17
CA PRO A 16 -11.30 -11.55 -17.82
C PRO A 16 -12.61 -12.34 -17.74
N ASN A 17 -12.63 -13.39 -16.91
CA ASN A 17 -13.89 -14.06 -16.59
C ASN A 17 -14.83 -13.12 -15.79
N GLU A 18 -16.10 -13.50 -15.66
CA GLU A 18 -17.12 -12.67 -15.01
C GLU A 18 -16.77 -12.29 -13.56
N GLU A 19 -16.21 -13.23 -12.79
CA GLU A 19 -15.79 -12.97 -11.41
C GLU A 19 -14.67 -11.94 -11.36
N THR A 20 -13.62 -12.12 -12.16
CA THR A 20 -12.48 -11.19 -12.26
C THR A 20 -12.96 -9.82 -12.71
N ALA A 21 -13.82 -9.75 -13.72
CA ALA A 21 -14.42 -8.50 -14.19
C ALA A 21 -15.20 -7.78 -13.07
N GLN A 22 -15.98 -8.51 -12.28
CA GLN A 22 -16.70 -7.94 -11.15
C GLN A 22 -15.76 -7.45 -10.05
N LEU A 23 -14.70 -8.21 -9.73
CA LEU A 23 -13.68 -7.78 -8.77
C LEU A 23 -12.96 -6.50 -9.22
N LEU A 24 -12.69 -6.36 -10.51
CA LEU A 24 -12.11 -5.12 -11.08
C LEU A 24 -13.10 -3.96 -10.99
N ARG A 25 -14.39 -4.15 -11.31
CA ARG A 25 -15.43 -3.11 -11.14
C ARG A 25 -15.55 -2.64 -9.70
N ASN A 26 -15.49 -3.57 -8.75
CA ASN A 26 -15.52 -3.26 -7.33
C ASN A 26 -14.35 -2.36 -6.90
N ARG A 27 -13.18 -2.51 -7.53
CA ARG A 27 -12.01 -1.62 -7.32
C ARG A 27 -12.21 -0.22 -7.90
N GLY A 28 -12.75 -0.14 -9.11
CA GLY A 28 -12.94 1.09 -9.86
C GLY A 28 -14.38 1.25 -10.35
N PRO A 29 -15.32 1.66 -9.50
CA PRO A 29 -16.74 1.60 -9.81
C PRO A 29 -17.23 2.68 -10.79
N TYR A 30 -16.43 3.69 -11.15
CA TYR A 30 -16.92 4.84 -11.92
C TYR A 30 -16.76 4.72 -13.43
N SER A 31 -15.85 3.87 -13.90
CA SER A 31 -15.63 3.63 -15.32
C SER A 31 -15.05 2.24 -15.49
N LEU A 32 -15.43 1.57 -16.57
CA LEU A 32 -14.76 0.37 -17.06
C LEU A 32 -14.67 0.51 -18.58
N GLU A 33 -13.46 0.65 -19.10
CA GLU A 33 -13.24 0.67 -20.54
C GLU A 33 -12.27 -0.41 -20.98
N LYS A 34 -12.37 -0.73 -22.26
CA LYS A 34 -11.56 -1.74 -22.94
C LYS A 34 -10.93 -1.14 -24.18
N HIS A 35 -9.67 -1.47 -24.40
CA HIS A 35 -8.96 -1.20 -25.64
C HIS A 35 -8.27 -2.47 -26.13
N THR A 36 -8.25 -2.70 -27.44
CA THR A 36 -7.68 -3.91 -28.04
C THR A 36 -6.78 -3.54 -29.21
N LEU A 37 -5.63 -4.20 -29.30
CA LEU A 37 -4.68 -4.02 -30.40
C LEU A 37 -4.33 -5.37 -31.02
N LEU A 38 -4.34 -5.41 -32.35
CA LEU A 38 -3.91 -6.56 -33.13
C LEU A 38 -2.59 -6.20 -33.83
N LEU A 39 -1.51 -6.85 -33.43
CA LEU A 39 -0.19 -6.66 -34.04
C LEU A 39 0.03 -7.74 -35.09
N GLN A 40 -0.06 -7.36 -36.37
CA GLN A 40 0.15 -8.25 -37.52
C GLN A 40 1.45 -7.94 -38.26
N THR A 41 2.00 -8.93 -38.96
CA THR A 41 3.09 -8.73 -39.93
C THR A 41 2.52 -8.05 -41.17
N PRO A 42 3.14 -6.94 -41.64
CA PRO A 42 2.69 -6.28 -42.86
C PRO A 42 2.68 -7.28 -44.04
N LYS A 43 1.56 -7.39 -44.75
CA LYS A 43 1.37 -8.37 -45.85
C LYS A 43 2.49 -8.32 -46.90
N ALA A 44 2.99 -7.12 -47.22
CA ALA A 44 4.07 -6.93 -48.18
C ALA A 44 5.41 -7.55 -47.77
N ALA A 45 5.67 -7.72 -46.47
CA ALA A 45 6.88 -8.39 -45.97
C ALA A 45 6.70 -9.91 -45.98
N ALA A 46 5.53 -10.42 -45.58
CA ALA A 46 5.22 -11.84 -45.56
C ALA A 46 5.20 -12.48 -46.96
N GLU A 47 4.75 -11.74 -47.98
CA GLU A 47 4.76 -12.18 -49.38
C GLU A 47 6.17 -12.21 -49.99
N ALA A 48 7.11 -11.41 -49.49
CA ALA A 48 8.48 -11.34 -49.98
C ALA A 48 9.44 -12.34 -49.31
N SER A 49 9.16 -12.80 -48.08
CA SER A 49 10.08 -13.64 -47.29
C SER A 49 9.66 -15.11 -47.11
N GLN A 50 8.49 -15.56 -47.61
CA GLN A 50 7.90 -16.86 -47.26
C GLN A 50 7.76 -17.07 -45.73
N GLU A 51 7.76 -16.00 -44.94
CA GLU A 51 7.67 -16.08 -43.48
C GLU A 51 6.20 -16.18 -43.02
N HIS A 52 5.97 -17.00 -42.01
CA HIS A 52 4.67 -17.15 -41.37
C HIS A 52 4.25 -15.82 -40.70
N SER A 53 3.03 -15.35 -40.98
CA SER A 53 2.46 -14.19 -40.30
C SER A 53 2.01 -14.60 -38.90
N CYS A 54 2.67 -14.12 -37.85
CA CYS A 54 2.19 -14.28 -36.48
C CYS A 54 1.43 -13.04 -36.01
N SER A 55 0.23 -13.25 -35.45
CA SER A 55 -0.63 -12.23 -34.88
C SER A 55 -0.52 -12.21 -33.36
N LEU A 56 -0.33 -11.03 -32.77
CA LEU A 56 -0.48 -10.85 -31.32
C LEU A 56 -1.73 -10.05 -31.00
N TYR A 57 -2.58 -10.62 -30.15
CA TYR A 57 -3.79 -10.02 -29.64
C TYR A 57 -3.53 -9.45 -28.25
N LEU A 58 -3.61 -8.14 -28.13
CA LEU A 58 -3.46 -7.43 -26.87
C LEU A 58 -4.84 -6.93 -26.43
N THR A 59 -5.23 -7.23 -25.19
CA THR A 59 -6.43 -6.68 -24.55
C THR A 59 -6.01 -5.86 -23.35
N PHE A 60 -6.49 -4.62 -23.26
CA PHE A 60 -6.30 -3.72 -22.14
C PHE A 60 -7.66 -3.38 -21.56
N ILE A 61 -7.83 -3.54 -20.25
CA ILE A 61 -9.04 -3.13 -19.53
C ILE A 61 -8.59 -2.36 -18.30
N SER A 62 -9.23 -1.23 -18.04
CA SER A 62 -9.06 -0.50 -16.79
C SER A 62 -10.40 -0.14 -16.18
N THR A 63 -10.46 -0.19 -14.86
CA THR A 63 -11.58 0.32 -14.06
C THR A 63 -11.11 1.48 -13.21
N VAL A 64 -11.94 2.50 -12.97
CA VAL A 64 -11.48 3.77 -12.37
C VAL A 64 -12.19 4.08 -11.05
N LEU A 65 -11.40 4.35 -10.00
CA LEU A 65 -11.81 5.08 -8.80
C LEU A 65 -11.16 6.47 -8.82
N ALA A 66 -11.96 7.47 -9.15
CA ALA A 66 -11.51 8.84 -9.39
C ALA A 66 -11.16 9.55 -8.07
N LEU A 67 -9.86 9.60 -7.74
CA LEU A 67 -9.30 10.21 -6.53
C LEU A 67 -8.34 11.37 -6.81
N ARG A 68 -8.10 11.69 -8.09
CA ARG A 68 -7.18 12.72 -8.56
C ARG A 68 -7.77 13.45 -9.76
N GLY A 69 -7.50 14.75 -9.85
CA GLY A 69 -8.11 15.64 -10.84
C GLY A 69 -9.51 16.10 -10.47
N ASP A 70 -10.09 16.88 -11.36
CA ASP A 70 -11.42 17.49 -11.27
C ASP A 70 -12.51 16.69 -12.00
N HIS A 71 -12.13 15.62 -12.72
CA HIS A 71 -13.02 14.76 -13.47
C HIS A 71 -12.60 13.29 -13.39
N ILE A 72 -13.48 12.39 -13.87
CA ILE A 72 -13.15 10.97 -14.03
C ILE A 72 -12.24 10.81 -15.24
N GLN A 73 -10.95 10.57 -15.02
CA GLN A 73 -10.03 10.21 -16.09
C GLN A 73 -10.25 8.76 -16.51
N VAL A 74 -10.96 8.57 -17.62
CA VAL A 74 -11.22 7.27 -18.22
C VAL A 74 -9.90 6.62 -18.67
N GLN A 75 -9.79 5.30 -18.47
CA GLN A 75 -8.63 4.49 -18.82
C GLN A 75 -9.10 3.15 -19.41
N PRO A 76 -8.33 2.46 -20.29
CA PRO A 76 -6.94 2.73 -20.67
C PRO A 76 -6.75 4.07 -21.40
N LEU A 77 -5.67 4.79 -21.09
CA LEU A 77 -5.29 5.98 -21.84
C LEU A 77 -4.66 5.55 -23.16
N VAL A 78 -5.09 6.13 -24.28
CA VAL A 78 -4.58 5.80 -25.62
C VAL A 78 -4.13 7.08 -26.30
N ASP A 79 -2.88 7.11 -26.76
CA ASP A 79 -2.37 8.23 -27.54
C ASP A 79 -2.71 8.03 -29.02
N SER A 80 -3.49 8.95 -29.57
CA SER A 80 -3.94 8.87 -30.97
C SER A 80 -2.80 8.99 -31.98
N ARG A 81 -1.67 9.62 -31.63
CA ARG A 81 -0.54 9.84 -32.52
C ARG A 81 0.37 8.62 -32.65
N SER A 82 0.72 8.00 -31.52
CA SER A 82 1.62 6.86 -31.48
C SER A 82 0.90 5.52 -31.48
N GLY A 83 -0.33 5.46 -30.95
CA GLY A 83 -1.02 4.22 -30.61
C GLY A 83 -0.55 3.61 -29.27
N SER A 84 0.26 4.33 -28.49
CA SER A 84 0.66 3.89 -27.16
C SER A 84 -0.51 3.84 -26.19
N VAL A 85 -0.45 2.91 -25.24
CA VAL A 85 -1.55 2.63 -24.30
C VAL A 85 -1.01 2.60 -22.87
N LEU A 86 -1.71 3.20 -21.91
CA LEU A 86 -1.40 3.10 -20.48
C LEU A 86 -2.63 2.66 -19.68
N CYS A 87 -2.47 1.60 -18.89
CA CYS A 87 -3.31 1.27 -17.75
C CYS A 87 -2.57 1.66 -16.47
N TRP A 88 -3.11 2.60 -15.69
CA TRP A 88 -2.47 3.15 -14.49
C TRP A 88 -3.34 2.90 -13.25
N ASN A 89 -2.78 2.25 -12.23
CA ASN A 89 -3.35 2.11 -10.91
C ASN A 89 -2.39 2.67 -9.87
N GLY A 90 -2.55 3.94 -9.52
CA GLY A 90 -1.69 4.56 -8.53
C GLY A 90 -2.12 5.97 -8.20
N GLU A 91 -1.24 6.63 -7.45
CA GLU A 91 -1.30 8.05 -7.13
C GLU A 91 0.12 8.61 -7.29
N ALA A 92 0.41 9.28 -8.40
CA ALA A 92 1.67 10.02 -8.51
C ALA A 92 1.53 11.35 -7.74
N TRP A 93 2.11 11.40 -6.53
CA TRP A 93 2.15 12.59 -5.69
C TRP A 93 3.06 13.66 -6.27
N LYS A 94 4.21 13.25 -6.80
CA LYS A 94 5.20 14.14 -7.40
C LYS A 94 5.75 13.56 -8.70
N THR A 95 6.10 14.44 -9.64
CA THR A 95 6.95 14.14 -10.79
C THR A 95 8.13 15.11 -10.80
N HIS A 96 9.34 14.60 -11.00
CA HIS A 96 10.57 15.42 -10.94
C HIS A 96 10.68 16.27 -9.66
N ASN A 97 10.29 15.69 -8.51
CA ASN A 97 10.23 16.36 -7.19
C ASN A 97 9.18 17.49 -7.05
N ALA A 98 8.38 17.77 -8.07
CA ALA A 98 7.31 18.74 -7.99
C ALA A 98 5.95 18.05 -7.75
N PRO A 99 5.09 18.56 -6.86
CA PRO A 99 3.74 18.04 -6.67
C PRO A 99 2.93 18.02 -7.97
N VAL A 100 2.28 16.90 -8.27
CA VAL A 100 1.43 16.74 -9.44
C VAL A 100 0.12 17.53 -9.24
N GLN A 101 -0.21 18.35 -10.23
CA GLN A 101 -1.49 19.06 -10.32
C GLN A 101 -2.43 18.33 -11.29
N GLY A 102 -3.74 18.37 -11.03
CA GLY A 102 -4.73 17.72 -11.88
C GLY A 102 -4.74 16.19 -11.77
N ASN A 103 -5.02 15.52 -12.88
CA ASN A 103 -5.06 14.06 -12.95
C ASN A 103 -3.66 13.47 -13.15
N ASP A 104 -3.26 12.61 -12.22
CA ASP A 104 -1.92 12.04 -12.18
C ASP A 104 -1.67 11.00 -13.28
N ALA A 105 -2.69 10.21 -13.65
CA ALA A 105 -2.58 9.22 -14.73
C ALA A 105 -2.23 9.89 -16.07
N GLN A 106 -2.84 11.04 -16.37
CA GLN A 106 -2.54 11.81 -17.58
C GLN A 106 -1.11 12.33 -17.57
N VAL A 107 -0.67 12.94 -16.45
CA VAL A 107 0.70 13.48 -16.32
C VAL A 107 1.75 12.38 -16.47
N VAL A 108 1.51 11.21 -15.89
CA VAL A 108 2.38 10.04 -16.04
C VAL A 108 2.39 9.53 -17.48
N PHE A 109 1.22 9.48 -18.14
CA PHE A 109 1.15 9.06 -19.54
C PHE A 109 1.93 9.99 -20.46
N GLU A 110 1.77 11.31 -20.31
CA GLU A 110 2.53 12.30 -21.07
C GLU A 110 4.04 12.17 -20.84
N LEU A 111 4.45 11.88 -19.60
CA LEU A 111 5.85 11.63 -19.26
C LEU A 111 6.39 10.39 -19.98
N PHE A 112 5.63 9.30 -20.02
CA PHE A 112 6.00 8.07 -20.74
C PHE A 112 6.01 8.26 -22.25
N LEU A 113 5.04 8.98 -22.82
CA LEU A 113 5.01 9.31 -24.24
C LEU A 113 6.23 10.14 -24.64
N LYS A 114 6.60 11.16 -23.86
CA LYS A 114 7.82 11.95 -24.09
C LYS A 114 9.09 11.09 -24.04
N ALA A 115 9.16 10.15 -23.11
CA ALA A 115 10.29 9.23 -23.00
C ALA A 115 10.36 8.19 -24.14
N ALA A 116 9.20 7.74 -24.63
CA ALA A 116 9.07 6.78 -25.73
C ALA A 116 9.30 7.41 -27.12
N GLN A 117 9.05 8.72 -27.28
CA GLN A 117 9.20 9.40 -28.57
C GLN A 117 10.58 9.13 -29.19
N PRO A 118 10.64 8.76 -30.48
CA PRO A 118 11.91 8.71 -31.20
C PRO A 118 12.55 10.10 -31.16
N THR A 119 13.81 10.18 -30.75
CA THR A 119 14.59 11.42 -30.82
C THR A 119 14.77 11.80 -32.28
N GLY A 120 13.93 12.71 -32.77
CA GLY A 120 14.08 13.33 -34.08
C GLY A 120 15.24 14.32 -34.05
N SER A 121 16.16 14.18 -35.00
CA SER A 121 17.21 15.16 -35.32
C SER A 121 18.16 15.49 -34.15
N GLN A 122 19.20 14.68 -33.97
CA GLN A 122 20.39 15.16 -33.27
C GLN A 122 20.81 16.52 -33.86
N LYS A 123 21.24 17.45 -32.99
CA LYS A 123 21.97 18.65 -33.42
C LYS A 123 23.00 18.22 -34.47
N GLN A 124 23.07 18.93 -35.61
CA GLN A 124 23.83 18.64 -36.84
C GLN A 124 25.32 18.24 -36.70
N PHE A 125 25.86 18.13 -35.49
CA PHE A 125 27.28 17.96 -35.18
C PHE A 125 27.65 16.62 -34.53
N LEU A 126 26.72 15.68 -34.34
CA LEU A 126 27.01 14.34 -33.80
C LEU A 126 26.72 13.24 -34.84
N PRO A 127 27.54 12.16 -34.87
CA PRO A 127 27.29 11.01 -35.73
C PRO A 127 25.99 10.29 -35.33
N PRO A 128 25.23 9.75 -36.31
CA PRO A 128 24.00 9.04 -36.03
C PRO A 128 24.26 7.80 -35.17
N LEU A 129 23.43 7.61 -34.15
CA LEU A 129 23.51 6.46 -33.24
C LEU A 129 23.18 5.16 -33.97
N THR A 130 23.86 4.08 -33.58
CA THR A 130 23.55 2.72 -34.00
C THR A 130 22.16 2.27 -33.49
N PRO A 131 21.53 1.26 -34.11
CA PRO A 131 20.25 0.73 -33.63
C PRO A 131 20.28 0.25 -32.17
N GLU A 132 21.44 -0.26 -31.71
CA GLU A 132 21.62 -0.70 -30.33
C GLU A 132 21.67 0.47 -29.35
N GLU A 133 22.45 1.51 -29.67
CA GLU A 133 22.51 2.74 -28.88
C GLU A 133 21.15 3.44 -28.82
N LEU A 134 20.38 3.46 -29.91
CA LEU A 134 19.01 3.99 -29.93
C LEU A 134 18.06 3.19 -29.02
N ARG A 135 18.22 1.85 -28.96
CA ARG A 135 17.43 1.01 -28.06
C ARG A 135 17.79 1.29 -26.60
N SER A 136 19.08 1.37 -26.27
CA SER A 136 19.55 1.66 -24.91
C SER A 136 19.15 3.06 -24.45
N GLN A 137 19.24 4.06 -25.33
CA GLN A 137 18.80 5.42 -25.03
C GLN A 137 17.30 5.48 -24.72
N SER A 138 16.47 4.79 -25.50
CA SER A 138 15.02 4.73 -25.26
C SER A 138 14.69 4.05 -23.93
N LEU A 139 15.36 2.95 -23.59
CA LEU A 139 15.19 2.29 -22.29
C LEU A 139 15.60 3.20 -21.15
N SER A 140 16.73 3.91 -21.30
CA SER A 140 17.17 4.90 -20.30
C SER A 140 16.16 6.03 -20.12
N ASN A 141 15.57 6.55 -21.21
CA ASN A 141 14.54 7.58 -21.12
C ASN A 141 13.31 7.11 -20.33
N ILE A 142 12.84 5.89 -20.61
CA ILE A 142 11.72 5.27 -19.87
C ILE A 142 12.09 5.06 -18.40
N ALA A 143 13.30 4.56 -18.12
CA ALA A 143 13.77 4.39 -16.74
C ALA A 143 13.87 5.72 -15.98
N ASN A 144 14.34 6.80 -16.62
CA ASN A 144 14.36 8.14 -16.03
C ASN A 144 12.95 8.68 -15.78
N ALA A 145 12.01 8.44 -16.69
CA ALA A 145 10.60 8.78 -16.51
C ALA A 145 9.99 8.04 -15.31
N LEU A 146 10.28 6.74 -15.17
CA LEU A 146 9.84 5.94 -14.01
C LEU A 146 10.43 6.46 -12.70
N ALA A 147 11.75 6.76 -12.67
CA ALA A 147 12.43 7.33 -11.51
C ALA A 147 11.91 8.73 -11.13
N ALA A 148 11.35 9.47 -12.10
CA ALA A 148 10.79 10.79 -11.84
C ALA A 148 9.47 10.74 -11.05
N VAL A 149 8.74 9.63 -11.07
CA VAL A 149 7.46 9.46 -10.38
C VAL A 149 7.69 9.13 -8.90
N SER A 150 6.94 9.79 -8.01
CA SER A 150 6.89 9.49 -6.58
C SER A 150 5.44 9.29 -6.16
N GLY A 151 5.20 8.20 -5.44
CA GLY A 151 3.89 7.73 -5.01
C GLY A 151 3.66 6.25 -5.32
N PRO A 152 2.61 5.65 -4.74
CA PRO A 152 2.28 4.24 -4.95
C PRO A 152 1.71 4.00 -6.34
N PHE A 153 2.19 2.97 -7.05
CA PHE A 153 1.67 2.64 -8.37
C PHE A 153 1.85 1.19 -8.78
N SER A 154 0.97 0.74 -9.68
CA SER A 154 1.17 -0.36 -10.60
C SER A 154 0.65 0.04 -11.98
N PHE A 155 1.25 -0.49 -13.05
CA PHE A 155 0.87 -0.10 -14.40
C PHE A 155 1.14 -1.17 -15.45
N VAL A 156 0.51 -0.99 -16.62
CA VAL A 156 0.86 -1.63 -17.89
C VAL A 156 0.92 -0.55 -18.96
N PHE A 157 2.08 -0.38 -19.60
CA PHE A 157 2.34 0.61 -20.64
C PHE A 157 2.82 -0.07 -21.92
N TYR A 158 2.16 0.21 -23.03
CA TYR A 158 2.55 -0.22 -24.36
C TYR A 158 3.21 0.94 -25.12
N ASP A 159 4.51 0.81 -25.39
CA ASP A 159 5.25 1.67 -26.32
C ASP A 159 5.01 1.17 -27.75
N ALA A 160 4.19 1.91 -28.51
CA ALA A 160 3.84 1.55 -29.87
C ALA A 160 4.96 1.85 -30.88
N TYR A 161 5.89 2.74 -30.57
CA TYR A 161 7.02 3.04 -31.48
C TYR A 161 7.97 1.86 -31.64
N ARG A 162 8.15 1.07 -30.57
CA ARG A 162 9.09 -0.06 -30.53
C ARG A 162 8.42 -1.40 -30.27
N HIS A 163 7.09 -1.41 -30.14
CA HIS A 163 6.29 -2.58 -29.75
C HIS A 163 6.83 -3.24 -28.47
N ARG A 164 6.97 -2.46 -27.40
CA ARG A 164 7.42 -2.94 -26.09
C ARG A 164 6.32 -2.77 -25.06
N LEU A 165 6.11 -3.79 -24.25
CA LEU A 165 5.21 -3.73 -23.11
C LEU A 165 6.02 -3.60 -21.82
N PHE A 166 5.77 -2.56 -21.04
CA PHE A 166 6.32 -2.36 -19.71
C PHE A 166 5.22 -2.59 -18.67
N TYR A 167 5.54 -3.31 -17.60
CA TYR A 167 4.62 -3.50 -16.48
C TYR A 167 5.39 -3.67 -15.19
N GLY A 168 4.77 -3.30 -14.07
CA GLY A 168 5.42 -3.43 -12.77
C GLY A 168 4.75 -2.59 -11.71
N ARG A 169 5.43 -2.49 -10.57
CA ARG A 169 4.95 -1.80 -9.37
C ARG A 169 6.00 -0.83 -8.87
N ASP A 170 5.59 0.09 -8.00
CA ASP A 170 6.53 0.92 -7.25
C ASP A 170 7.44 0.06 -6.36
N PHE A 171 8.58 0.61 -5.94
CA PHE A 171 9.61 -0.11 -5.15
C PHE A 171 9.07 -0.77 -3.87
N LEU A 172 8.00 -0.22 -3.28
CA LEU A 172 7.38 -0.76 -2.07
C LEU A 172 6.19 -1.67 -2.36
N GLY A 173 5.80 -1.88 -3.62
CA GLY A 173 4.68 -2.76 -3.99
C GLY A 173 3.35 -2.36 -3.36
N ARG A 174 3.09 -1.05 -3.22
CA ARG A 174 1.93 -0.51 -2.50
C ARG A 174 0.61 -0.73 -3.25
N ARG A 175 0.66 -0.87 -4.58
CA ARG A 175 -0.50 -1.21 -5.43
C ARG A 175 -0.34 -2.63 -5.96
N SER A 176 -1.43 -3.39 -5.95
CA SER A 176 -1.36 -4.78 -6.42
C SER A 176 -1.18 -4.87 -7.94
N LEU A 177 -0.37 -5.85 -8.34
CA LEU A 177 -0.27 -6.35 -9.70
C LEU A 177 0.18 -7.81 -9.65
N MET A 178 -0.51 -8.66 -10.38
CA MET A 178 -0.22 -10.09 -10.51
C MET A 178 -0.01 -10.41 -11.98
N SER A 179 0.83 -11.40 -12.26
CA SER A 179 1.03 -11.91 -13.61
C SER A 179 0.96 -13.42 -13.63
N GLY A 180 0.52 -13.97 -14.75
CA GLY A 180 0.25 -15.40 -14.83
C GLY A 180 -0.07 -15.88 -16.24
N TRP A 181 -0.24 -17.20 -16.33
CA TRP A 181 -0.59 -17.89 -17.57
C TRP A 181 -1.93 -18.59 -17.38
N ASP A 182 -2.85 -18.42 -18.32
CA ASP A 182 -4.07 -19.23 -18.31
C ASP A 182 -3.84 -20.62 -18.93
N SER A 183 -4.86 -21.48 -18.83
CA SER A 183 -4.82 -22.84 -19.38
C SER A 183 -4.64 -22.89 -20.90
N ASN A 184 -4.94 -21.78 -21.59
CA ASN A 184 -4.86 -21.67 -23.04
C ASN A 184 -3.49 -21.10 -23.49
N GLY A 185 -2.57 -20.87 -22.55
CA GLY A 185 -1.23 -20.35 -22.84
C GLY A 185 -1.17 -18.85 -23.08
N SER A 186 -2.22 -18.10 -22.74
CA SER A 186 -2.21 -16.63 -22.83
C SER A 186 -1.57 -16.04 -21.57
N PHE A 187 -0.67 -15.06 -21.76
CA PHE A 187 -0.04 -14.33 -20.67
C PHE A 187 -0.98 -13.22 -20.19
N LYS A 188 -1.12 -13.06 -18.88
CA LYS A 188 -2.05 -12.12 -18.27
C LYS A 188 -1.40 -11.32 -17.17
N ILE A 189 -1.80 -10.07 -17.04
CA ILE A 189 -1.44 -9.17 -15.94
C ILE A 189 -2.74 -8.60 -15.37
N SER A 190 -2.91 -8.61 -14.06
CA SER A 190 -4.15 -8.12 -13.43
C SER A 190 -3.92 -7.61 -12.01
N SER A 191 -4.69 -6.59 -11.59
CA SER A 191 -4.66 -6.10 -10.19
C SER A 191 -5.25 -7.08 -9.17
N VAL A 192 -5.97 -8.10 -9.64
CA VAL A 192 -6.50 -9.21 -8.85
C VAL A 192 -6.18 -10.52 -9.55
N CYS A 193 -6.04 -11.61 -8.80
CA CYS A 193 -5.79 -12.93 -9.39
C CYS A 193 -6.89 -13.25 -10.43
N ASP A 194 -6.52 -13.56 -11.67
CA ASP A 194 -7.49 -13.97 -12.70
C ASP A 194 -7.64 -15.51 -12.68
N GLY A 195 -8.86 -16.01 -12.54
CA GLY A 195 -9.14 -17.44 -12.38
C GLY A 195 -9.01 -17.96 -10.94
N THR A 196 -9.74 -19.03 -10.60
CA THR A 196 -9.97 -19.49 -9.22
C THR A 196 -8.78 -20.18 -8.55
N LEU A 197 -7.77 -20.62 -9.33
CA LEU A 197 -6.60 -21.35 -8.84
C LEU A 197 -5.37 -20.45 -8.78
N SER A 198 -4.73 -20.36 -7.61
CA SER A 198 -3.52 -19.53 -7.43
C SER A 198 -2.28 -20.06 -8.14
N LYS A 199 -2.29 -21.32 -8.61
CA LYS A 199 -1.11 -21.96 -9.23
C LYS A 199 -0.69 -21.32 -10.56
N HIS A 200 -1.51 -20.42 -11.08
CA HIS A 200 -1.32 -19.80 -12.39
C HIS A 200 -0.88 -18.33 -12.31
N PHE A 201 -0.97 -17.70 -11.14
CA PHE A 201 -0.68 -16.29 -10.97
C PHE A 201 0.15 -16.03 -9.72
N ASP A 202 1.24 -15.31 -9.92
CA ASP A 202 2.11 -14.83 -8.87
C ASP A 202 2.01 -13.31 -8.75
N GLU A 203 2.43 -12.78 -7.60
CA GLU A 203 2.60 -11.34 -7.45
C GLU A 203 3.76 -10.89 -8.35
N VAL A 204 3.59 -9.81 -9.09
CA VAL A 204 4.69 -9.22 -9.87
C VAL A 204 5.74 -8.71 -8.89
N GLU A 205 7.01 -9.10 -8.98
CA GLU A 205 8.02 -8.71 -7.98
C GLU A 205 8.23 -7.18 -7.89
N THR A 206 8.83 -6.73 -6.78
CA THR A 206 9.21 -5.32 -6.55
C THR A 206 10.70 -5.07 -6.87
N ASP A 207 11.33 -5.97 -7.61
CA ASP A 207 12.76 -5.92 -7.98
C ASP A 207 13.04 -4.96 -9.14
N GLY A 208 12.01 -4.59 -9.91
CA GLY A 208 12.14 -3.64 -11.01
C GLY A 208 10.83 -3.46 -11.78
N ILE A 209 10.96 -2.91 -12.98
CA ILE A 209 9.90 -2.86 -13.98
C ILE A 209 10.23 -3.85 -15.08
N HIS A 210 9.27 -4.68 -15.45
CA HIS A 210 9.42 -5.75 -16.41
C HIS A 210 9.05 -5.28 -17.82
N MET A 211 9.78 -5.76 -18.81
CA MET A 211 9.62 -5.42 -20.22
C MET A 211 9.52 -6.69 -21.07
N ILE A 212 8.51 -6.72 -21.95
CA ILE A 212 8.36 -7.72 -23.01
C ILE A 212 8.59 -7.02 -24.34
N ASP A 213 9.55 -7.52 -25.13
CA ASP A 213 9.79 -7.05 -26.49
C ASP A 213 8.88 -7.81 -27.47
N LEU A 214 7.74 -7.19 -27.82
CA LEU A 214 6.73 -7.83 -28.66
C LEU A 214 7.16 -7.90 -30.13
N ALA A 215 8.03 -6.99 -30.57
CA ALA A 215 8.63 -7.07 -31.91
C ALA A 215 9.51 -8.33 -32.03
N ARG A 216 10.38 -8.58 -31.04
CA ARG A 216 11.20 -9.79 -30.99
C ARG A 216 10.35 -11.05 -30.83
N LEU A 217 9.35 -11.03 -29.94
CA LEU A 217 8.46 -12.16 -29.71
C LEU A 217 7.75 -12.59 -31.01
N ARG A 218 7.32 -11.62 -31.83
CA ARG A 218 6.71 -11.94 -33.13
C ARG A 218 7.66 -12.59 -34.12
N GLN A 219 8.94 -12.20 -34.11
CA GLN A 219 9.95 -12.78 -35.00
C GLN A 219 10.31 -14.22 -34.61
N THR A 220 10.18 -14.57 -33.32
CA THR A 220 10.50 -15.92 -32.82
C THR A 220 9.31 -16.89 -32.89
N LEU A 221 8.09 -16.40 -33.09
CA LEU A 221 6.90 -17.24 -33.23
C LEU A 221 6.78 -17.78 -34.67
N VAL A 222 6.94 -19.09 -34.81
CA VAL A 222 6.88 -19.79 -36.10
C VAL A 222 5.45 -19.98 -36.61
N SER A 223 4.43 -20.01 -35.74
CA SER A 223 3.00 -20.06 -36.11
C SER A 223 2.09 -19.51 -34.99
N ASP A 224 0.86 -19.10 -35.36
CA ASP A 224 -0.18 -18.62 -34.40
C ASP A 224 -0.63 -19.71 -33.40
N SER A 225 -0.40 -20.98 -33.74
CA SER A 225 -0.74 -22.13 -32.90
C SER A 225 0.33 -22.47 -31.84
N ASN A 226 1.50 -21.83 -31.90
CA ASN A 226 2.55 -22.10 -30.91
C ASN A 226 2.21 -21.46 -29.57
N PRO A 227 2.43 -22.16 -28.45
CA PRO A 227 2.28 -21.56 -27.14
C PRO A 227 3.28 -20.40 -27.00
N LEU A 228 2.87 -19.32 -26.32
CA LEU A 228 3.73 -18.16 -26.09
C LEU A 228 4.96 -18.49 -25.24
N GLN A 229 4.81 -19.38 -24.26
CA GLN A 229 5.80 -19.65 -23.19
C GLN A 229 7.24 -19.92 -23.66
N PRO A 230 7.52 -20.75 -24.68
CA PRO A 230 8.90 -21.07 -25.09
C PRO A 230 9.66 -19.87 -25.67
N SER A 231 8.94 -18.93 -26.30
CA SER A 231 9.52 -17.74 -26.94
C SER A 231 9.39 -16.48 -26.08
N PHE A 232 8.71 -16.58 -24.94
CA PHE A 232 8.42 -15.47 -24.06
C PHE A 232 9.64 -15.15 -23.18
N SER A 233 10.15 -13.93 -23.31
CA SER A 233 11.24 -13.44 -22.47
C SER A 233 10.87 -12.10 -21.85
N VAL A 234 11.25 -11.93 -20.59
CA VAL A 234 11.00 -10.71 -19.81
C VAL A 234 12.35 -10.15 -19.38
N LYS A 235 12.62 -8.89 -19.74
CA LYS A 235 13.76 -8.13 -19.21
C LYS A 235 13.30 -7.32 -18.01
N THR A 236 14.08 -7.27 -16.94
CA THR A 236 13.77 -6.43 -15.78
C THR A 236 14.70 -5.21 -15.74
N LEU A 237 14.10 -4.01 -15.66
CA LEU A 237 14.78 -2.76 -15.34
C LEU A 237 14.79 -2.62 -13.81
N SER A 238 15.89 -3.06 -13.18
CA SER A 238 15.97 -3.16 -11.73
C SER A 238 16.04 -1.80 -11.03
N TRP A 239 15.54 -1.72 -9.81
CA TRP A 239 15.76 -0.56 -8.93
C TRP A 239 17.20 -0.54 -8.42
N LYS A 240 17.93 0.58 -8.58
CA LYS A 240 19.31 0.76 -8.09
C LYS A 240 19.45 2.03 -7.24
N TYR A 241 20.26 1.94 -6.18
CA TYR A 241 20.55 3.06 -5.27
C TYR A 241 21.66 3.99 -5.79
N ASP A 242 22.70 3.41 -6.41
CA ASP A 242 23.84 4.15 -6.95
C ASP A 242 23.74 4.23 -8.47
N THR A 243 23.81 5.45 -8.99
CA THR A 243 23.69 5.76 -10.42
C THR A 243 24.97 6.38 -11.00
N THR A 244 26.02 6.47 -10.19
CA THR A 244 27.18 7.33 -10.47
C THR A 244 28.23 6.72 -11.41
N PHE A 245 28.20 5.40 -11.68
CA PHE A 245 29.29 4.72 -12.41
C PHE A 245 28.87 3.74 -13.52
N ASP A 246 27.59 3.65 -13.89
CA ASP A 246 27.14 2.64 -14.86
C ASP A 246 26.73 3.29 -16.19
N THR A 247 27.50 3.03 -17.24
CA THR A 247 27.28 3.54 -18.61
C THR A 247 26.10 2.84 -19.29
N ASP A 248 25.75 1.61 -18.86
CA ASP A 248 24.57 0.88 -19.32
C ASP A 248 23.38 1.20 -18.39
N ARG A 249 22.59 2.20 -18.75
CA ARG A 249 21.41 2.67 -17.99
C ARG A 249 20.18 1.77 -18.14
N ASP A 250 20.34 0.48 -17.87
CA ASP A 250 19.26 -0.52 -17.84
C ASP A 250 18.61 -0.66 -16.44
N TYR A 251 18.59 0.42 -15.66
CA TYR A 251 18.09 0.43 -14.28
C TYR A 251 17.30 1.70 -13.98
N ILE A 252 16.50 1.65 -12.92
CA ILE A 252 15.69 2.76 -12.43
C ILE A 252 16.31 3.28 -11.13
N GLY A 253 16.57 4.58 -11.05
CA GLY A 253 17.08 5.21 -9.84
C GLY A 253 16.07 5.12 -8.69
N ASN A 254 16.46 4.51 -7.57
CA ASN A 254 15.66 4.42 -6.36
C ASN A 254 15.86 5.67 -5.50
N ARG A 255 14.75 6.27 -5.06
CA ARG A 255 14.74 7.45 -4.19
C ARG A 255 14.90 7.11 -2.73
N ILE A 256 14.54 5.90 -2.34
CA ILE A 256 14.69 5.41 -0.98
C ILE A 256 16.14 4.90 -0.86
N PRO A 257 16.99 5.51 -0.01
CA PRO A 257 18.36 5.08 0.21
C PRO A 257 18.42 3.77 1.02
N PRO A 258 19.56 3.07 1.01
CA PRO A 258 19.77 1.96 1.93
C PRO A 258 19.70 2.44 3.38
N MET A 259 19.28 1.55 4.28
CA MET A 259 19.21 1.84 5.71
C MET A 259 20.60 2.06 6.30
N ASN A 260 20.71 3.02 7.21
CA ASN A 260 21.89 3.24 8.02
C ASN A 260 22.13 2.04 8.96
N LEU A 261 23.24 1.33 8.73
CA LEU A 261 23.65 0.16 9.51
C LEU A 261 24.74 0.48 10.54
N ALA A 262 25.06 1.76 10.75
CA ALA A 262 26.06 2.17 11.73
C ALA A 262 25.64 1.70 13.14
N LEU A 263 26.64 1.44 13.96
CA LEU A 263 26.49 1.15 15.38
C LEU A 263 26.94 2.38 16.19
N PRO A 264 26.40 2.59 17.40
CA PRO A 264 26.76 3.77 18.19
C PRO A 264 28.23 3.66 18.63
N ALA A 265 29.00 4.73 18.38
CA ALA A 265 30.42 4.81 18.74
C ALA A 265 30.64 5.23 20.21
N SER A 266 29.60 5.75 20.86
CA SER A 266 29.59 6.24 22.25
C SER A 266 28.27 5.87 22.93
N ASP A 267 28.15 6.21 24.21
CA ASP A 267 26.90 6.07 24.94
C ASP A 267 25.74 6.77 24.22
N VAL A 268 24.60 6.08 24.19
CA VAL A 268 23.38 6.58 23.58
C VAL A 268 22.58 7.32 24.65
N PHE A 269 22.25 8.57 24.35
CA PHE A 269 21.40 9.38 25.22
C PHE A 269 19.92 9.09 24.97
N LEU A 270 19.12 9.25 26.02
CA LEU A 270 17.69 9.04 25.94
C LEU A 270 16.99 10.11 25.10
N LEU A 271 16.27 9.68 24.05
CA LEU A 271 15.41 10.56 23.27
C LEU A 271 14.32 11.20 24.14
N ARG A 272 14.12 12.49 23.92
CA ARG A 272 13.15 13.37 24.58
C ARG A 272 12.26 14.07 23.54
N ALA A 273 11.14 14.66 23.96
CA ALA A 273 10.20 15.30 23.04
C ALA A 273 10.79 16.52 22.28
N ASP A 274 11.86 17.12 22.81
CA ASP A 274 12.62 18.24 22.24
C ASP A 274 13.85 17.80 21.44
N SER A 275 14.10 16.49 21.28
CA SER A 275 15.23 16.00 20.47
C SER A 275 15.04 16.38 18.98
N PRO A 276 16.10 16.80 18.26
CA PRO A 276 15.99 17.26 16.86
C PRO A 276 15.37 16.25 15.89
N SER A 277 15.57 14.95 16.16
CA SER A 277 14.96 13.88 15.37
C SER A 277 13.44 13.83 15.51
N ILE A 278 12.87 14.27 16.64
CA ILE A 278 11.41 14.33 16.86
C ILE A 278 10.79 15.52 16.13
N GLU A 279 11.49 16.65 16.09
CA GLU A 279 11.08 17.80 15.27
C GLU A 279 11.09 17.44 13.78
N THR A 280 12.18 16.81 13.31
CA THR A 280 12.28 16.37 11.91
C THR A 280 11.21 15.32 11.57
N LEU A 281 10.96 14.38 12.50
CA LEU A 281 9.88 13.39 12.38
C LEU A 281 8.52 14.06 12.18
N GLU A 282 8.21 15.08 13.00
CA GLU A 282 6.96 15.82 12.93
C GLU A 282 6.79 16.50 11.57
N VAL A 283 7.81 17.23 11.11
CA VAL A 283 7.80 17.93 9.81
C VAL A 283 7.58 16.93 8.67
N LYS A 284 8.41 15.87 8.61
CA LYS A 284 8.35 14.89 7.51
C LYS A 284 7.03 14.12 7.48
N LEU A 285 6.47 13.77 8.64
CA LEU A 285 5.19 13.08 8.71
C LEU A 285 4.02 13.98 8.32
N ARG A 286 4.08 15.28 8.66
CA ARG A 286 3.10 16.28 8.21
C ARG A 286 3.15 16.48 6.70
N GLU A 287 4.35 16.67 6.13
CA GLU A 287 4.55 16.77 4.68
C GLU A 287 3.98 15.55 3.93
N SER A 288 4.27 14.35 4.44
CA SER A 288 3.74 13.09 3.91
C SER A 288 2.21 13.04 3.96
N LEU A 289 1.60 13.41 5.09
CA LEU A 289 0.15 13.42 5.26
C LEU A 289 -0.52 14.46 4.35
N GLU A 290 0.05 15.65 4.23
CA GLU A 290 -0.54 16.78 3.52
C GLU A 290 -0.86 16.44 2.06
N LEU A 291 0.11 15.87 1.35
CA LEU A 291 -0.06 15.39 -0.03
C LEU A 291 -1.17 14.34 -0.17
N ARG A 292 -1.39 13.56 0.90
CA ARG A 292 -2.31 12.41 0.93
C ARG A 292 -3.72 12.77 1.38
N ILE A 293 -4.02 13.97 1.89
CA ILE A 293 -5.36 14.27 2.41
C ILE A 293 -5.99 15.59 1.98
N ARG A 294 -5.23 16.58 1.51
CA ARG A 294 -5.80 17.91 1.18
C ARG A 294 -6.72 17.90 -0.05
N ASN A 295 -6.26 17.32 -1.15
CA ASN A 295 -6.92 17.47 -2.46
C ASN A 295 -7.70 16.20 -2.85
N ILE A 296 -8.54 15.69 -1.94
CA ILE A 296 -9.40 14.53 -2.22
C ILE A 296 -10.68 15.04 -2.90
N PRO A 297 -10.99 14.59 -4.13
CA PRO A 297 -12.21 14.98 -4.82
C PRO A 297 -13.45 14.53 -4.05
N GLU A 298 -14.52 15.31 -4.15
CA GLU A 298 -15.81 14.91 -3.61
C GLU A 298 -16.30 13.60 -4.27
N PRO A 299 -16.91 12.68 -3.50
CA PRO A 299 -17.54 11.50 -4.09
C PRO A 299 -18.66 11.92 -5.07
N PRO A 300 -18.76 11.32 -6.26
CA PRO A 300 -19.91 11.52 -7.14
C PRO A 300 -21.19 11.14 -6.37
N LEU A 301 -22.25 11.95 -6.50
CA LEU A 301 -23.62 11.65 -6.02
C LEU A 301 -23.85 11.60 -4.49
N SER A 302 -22.89 11.97 -3.64
CA SER A 302 -23.14 11.98 -2.19
C SER A 302 -23.92 13.23 -1.81
N SER A 303 -25.19 13.15 -1.42
CA SER A 303 -25.99 14.26 -0.86
C SER A 303 -26.17 14.18 0.67
N SER A 304 -25.34 13.40 1.36
CA SER A 304 -25.51 13.10 2.79
C SER A 304 -25.16 14.29 3.70
N LYS A 305 -25.91 14.46 4.79
CA LYS A 305 -25.55 15.32 5.94
C LYS A 305 -24.21 14.88 6.58
N TYR A 306 -23.84 13.61 6.41
CA TYR A 306 -22.76 12.93 7.11
C TYR A 306 -21.55 12.64 6.20
N ARG A 307 -21.08 13.64 5.44
CA ARG A 307 -19.96 13.51 4.49
C ARG A 307 -18.60 13.54 5.17
N SER A 308 -17.77 12.53 4.91
CA SER A 308 -16.31 12.59 5.13
C SER A 308 -15.55 12.22 3.86
N LYS A 309 -14.40 12.86 3.66
CA LYS A 309 -13.43 12.57 2.60
C LYS A 309 -12.37 11.56 3.04
N VAL A 310 -12.05 11.54 4.32
CA VAL A 310 -10.94 10.78 4.91
C VAL A 310 -11.44 9.92 6.06
N ALA A 311 -11.15 8.63 5.99
CA ALA A 311 -11.25 7.75 7.15
C ALA A 311 -9.87 7.25 7.59
N VAL A 312 -9.77 6.78 8.81
CA VAL A 312 -8.59 6.11 9.36
C VAL A 312 -8.96 4.66 9.66
N LEU A 313 -8.15 3.71 9.22
CA LEU A 313 -8.22 2.33 9.70
C LEU A 313 -7.73 2.33 11.15
N PHE A 314 -8.67 2.31 12.10
CA PHE A 314 -8.44 2.81 13.46
C PHE A 314 -8.58 1.71 14.51
N SER A 315 -7.46 1.12 14.91
CA SER A 315 -7.39 0.21 16.07
C SER A 315 -7.28 0.95 17.41
N GLY A 316 -7.05 2.27 17.38
CA GLY A 316 -6.64 3.06 18.54
C GLY A 316 -5.15 2.96 18.89
N GLY A 317 -4.40 2.05 18.25
CA GLY A 317 -2.95 1.98 18.47
C GLY A 317 -2.21 3.26 18.09
N LEU A 318 -1.00 3.42 18.64
CA LEU A 318 -0.13 4.60 18.45
C LEU A 318 -0.11 5.13 17.00
N ASP A 319 0.11 4.25 16.04
CA ASP A 319 0.41 4.63 14.65
C ASP A 319 -0.80 5.28 13.98
N CYS A 320 -1.95 4.60 13.99
CA CYS A 320 -3.17 5.14 13.38
C CYS A 320 -3.71 6.37 14.10
N THR A 321 -3.56 6.42 15.43
CA THR A 321 -4.03 7.55 16.23
C THR A 321 -3.16 8.79 16.04
N LEU A 322 -1.84 8.62 15.87
CA LEU A 322 -0.94 9.72 15.54
C LEU A 322 -1.26 10.31 14.17
N LEU A 323 -1.55 9.47 13.17
CA LEU A 323 -2.00 9.95 11.85
C LEU A 323 -3.34 10.70 11.94
N ALA A 324 -4.31 10.18 12.70
CA ALA A 324 -5.57 10.87 12.96
C ALA A 324 -5.34 12.24 13.60
N ARG A 325 -4.54 12.29 14.69
CA ARG A 325 -4.19 13.53 15.37
C ARG A 325 -3.54 14.54 14.44
N LEU A 326 -2.60 14.15 13.59
CA LEU A 326 -1.96 15.08 12.65
C LEU A 326 -2.89 15.52 11.52
N ALA A 327 -3.80 14.65 11.06
CA ALA A 327 -4.80 15.00 10.06
C ALA A 327 -5.74 16.13 10.53
N HIS A 328 -6.01 16.23 11.83
CA HIS A 328 -6.75 17.35 12.43
C HIS A 328 -6.16 18.71 12.07
N ASP A 329 -4.82 18.84 12.08
CA ASP A 329 -4.14 20.12 11.85
C ASP A 329 -4.11 20.50 10.37
N ILE A 330 -4.37 19.54 9.47
CA ILE A 330 -4.19 19.71 8.02
C ILE A 330 -5.53 19.97 7.33
N LEU A 331 -6.60 19.29 7.77
CA LEU A 331 -7.92 19.38 7.15
C LEU A 331 -8.72 20.58 7.69
N PRO A 332 -9.63 21.17 6.90
CA PRO A 332 -10.59 22.16 7.41
C PRO A 332 -11.38 21.63 8.60
N LEU A 333 -11.64 22.45 9.63
CA LEU A 333 -12.22 22.01 10.91
C LEU A 333 -13.66 21.47 10.78
N ASP A 334 -14.40 21.95 9.80
CA ASP A 334 -15.76 21.54 9.47
C ASP A 334 -15.85 20.16 8.82
N GLU A 335 -14.75 19.64 8.27
CA GLU A 335 -14.70 18.30 7.70
C GLU A 335 -14.59 17.23 8.81
N PRO A 336 -15.48 16.23 8.90
CA PRO A 336 -15.34 15.16 9.88
C PRO A 336 -14.27 14.14 9.47
N ILE A 337 -13.63 13.53 10.47
CA ILE A 337 -12.71 12.39 10.27
C ILE A 337 -13.37 11.12 10.81
N ASP A 338 -13.49 10.14 9.93
CA ASP A 338 -14.12 8.85 10.24
C ASP A 338 -13.08 7.87 10.78
N LEU A 339 -13.35 7.24 11.92
CA LEU A 339 -12.46 6.28 12.58
C LEU A 339 -13.07 4.88 12.49
N LEU A 340 -12.53 4.04 11.60
CA LEU A 340 -13.08 2.71 11.30
C LEU A 340 -12.51 1.67 12.27
N ASN A 341 -13.29 1.25 13.26
CA ASN A 341 -12.86 0.28 14.28
C ASN A 341 -13.65 -1.03 14.19
N VAL A 342 -12.97 -2.09 13.75
CA VAL A 342 -13.57 -3.41 13.53
C VAL A 342 -13.36 -4.35 14.72
N ALA A 343 -14.43 -5.05 15.11
CA ALA A 343 -14.42 -6.08 16.13
C ALA A 343 -15.23 -7.28 15.66
N PHE A 344 -14.70 -8.49 15.86
CA PHE A 344 -15.34 -9.72 15.42
C PHE A 344 -15.88 -10.51 16.60
N GLU A 345 -17.04 -11.13 16.38
CA GLU A 345 -17.52 -12.19 17.23
C GLU A 345 -16.58 -13.40 17.08
N ASN A 346 -15.95 -13.79 18.18
CA ASN A 346 -15.12 -14.98 18.24
C ASN A 346 -15.87 -16.04 19.05
N PRO A 347 -16.38 -17.12 18.42
CA PRO A 347 -17.21 -18.13 19.08
C PRO A 347 -16.56 -18.74 20.32
N ARG A 348 -15.22 -18.87 20.32
CA ARG A 348 -14.48 -19.43 21.46
C ARG A 348 -14.42 -18.48 22.65
N VAL A 349 -14.25 -17.18 22.37
CA VAL A 349 -14.29 -16.16 23.42
C VAL A 349 -15.71 -16.01 23.96
N ALA A 350 -16.71 -16.03 23.09
CA ALA A 350 -18.12 -16.02 23.48
C ALA A 350 -18.48 -17.23 24.35
N ALA A 351 -18.08 -18.44 23.94
CA ALA A 351 -18.29 -19.67 24.72
C ALA A 351 -17.55 -19.66 26.07
N ALA A 352 -16.33 -19.11 26.12
CA ALA A 352 -15.57 -18.98 27.36
C ALA A 352 -16.23 -17.97 28.32
N ALA A 353 -16.73 -16.85 27.79
CA ALA A 353 -17.47 -15.86 28.56
C ALA A 353 -18.76 -16.46 29.13
N ALA A 354 -19.56 -17.15 28.32
CA ALA A 354 -20.80 -17.80 28.76
C ALA A 354 -20.57 -18.85 29.88
N LYS A 355 -19.42 -19.55 29.87
CA LYS A 355 -19.04 -20.46 30.96
C LYS A 355 -18.63 -19.74 32.25
N ALA A 356 -18.19 -18.49 32.16
CA ALA A 356 -17.79 -17.67 33.32
C ALA A 356 -18.99 -16.93 33.94
N THR A 357 -19.96 -16.49 33.15
CA THR A 357 -21.17 -15.77 33.63
C THR A 357 -22.10 -16.63 34.47
N SER A 358 -21.98 -17.96 34.44
CA SER A 358 -22.70 -18.87 35.35
C SER A 358 -22.21 -18.80 36.81
N LYS A 359 -21.21 -17.95 37.12
CA LYS A 359 -20.63 -17.78 38.46
C LYS A 359 -20.57 -16.33 38.99
N SER A 360 -21.04 -15.31 38.26
CA SER A 360 -21.11 -13.93 38.80
C SER A 360 -22.13 -13.04 38.07
N GLU A 361 -23.01 -12.41 38.84
CA GLU A 361 -23.85 -11.27 38.40
C GLU A 361 -23.00 -9.99 38.33
N ALA A 362 -22.19 -9.80 37.29
CA ALA A 362 -21.67 -8.46 36.95
C ALA A 362 -21.04 -8.35 35.54
N SER A 363 -21.40 -7.26 34.87
CA SER A 363 -20.92 -6.70 33.59
C SER A 363 -21.46 -7.31 32.29
N SER A 364 -22.62 -6.81 31.88
CA SER A 364 -23.22 -6.95 30.54
C SER A 364 -22.48 -6.09 29.48
N LEU A 365 -21.15 -6.18 29.42
CA LEU A 365 -20.40 -5.57 28.31
C LEU A 365 -20.58 -6.44 27.06
N SER A 366 -21.00 -5.80 25.96
CA SER A 366 -21.07 -6.43 24.65
C SER A 366 -19.75 -7.15 24.32
N ILE A 367 -19.83 -8.35 23.73
CA ILE A 367 -18.65 -9.13 23.30
C ILE A 367 -17.71 -8.34 22.39
N TYR A 368 -18.25 -7.36 21.65
CA TYR A 368 -17.52 -6.47 20.76
C TYR A 368 -16.82 -5.35 21.53
N GLU A 369 -17.45 -4.78 22.57
CA GLU A 369 -16.83 -3.74 23.40
C GLU A 369 -15.71 -4.29 24.29
N ALA A 370 -15.77 -5.59 24.65
CA ALA A 370 -14.67 -6.29 25.29
C ALA A 370 -13.50 -6.63 24.33
N CYS A 371 -13.64 -6.37 23.03
CA CYS A 371 -12.58 -6.60 22.05
C CYS A 371 -11.41 -5.63 22.31
N PRO A 372 -10.15 -6.10 22.37
CA PRO A 372 -9.04 -5.23 22.73
C PRO A 372 -8.86 -3.99 21.85
N ASP A 373 -8.95 -4.13 20.53
CA ASP A 373 -8.85 -2.97 19.62
C ASP A 373 -10.07 -2.04 19.75
N ARG A 374 -11.24 -2.54 20.19
CA ARG A 374 -12.39 -1.69 20.50
C ARG A 374 -12.13 -0.88 21.77
N MET A 375 -11.62 -1.50 22.83
CA MET A 375 -11.25 -0.81 24.07
C MET A 375 -10.20 0.28 23.84
N THR A 376 -9.10 -0.07 23.17
CA THR A 376 -8.04 0.88 22.82
C THR A 376 -8.56 1.96 21.86
N GLY A 377 -9.41 1.60 20.90
CA GLY A 377 -10.11 2.52 20.01
C GLY A 377 -10.95 3.55 20.76
N ARG A 378 -11.81 3.11 21.69
CA ARG A 378 -12.66 4.00 22.51
C ARG A 378 -11.82 4.97 23.36
N SER A 379 -10.79 4.45 24.03
CA SER A 379 -9.86 5.26 24.83
C SER A 379 -9.16 6.33 23.99
N SER A 380 -8.64 5.93 22.83
CA SER A 380 -7.92 6.83 21.92
C SER A 380 -8.84 7.86 21.26
N HIS A 381 -10.08 7.47 20.94
CA HIS A 381 -11.11 8.39 20.46
C HIS A 381 -11.45 9.45 21.50
N ALA A 382 -11.66 9.05 22.77
CA ALA A 382 -11.91 10.00 23.85
C ALA A 382 -10.72 10.96 24.05
N GLU A 383 -9.47 10.47 23.93
CA GLU A 383 -8.29 11.33 23.99
C GLU A 383 -8.21 12.30 22.80
N LEU A 384 -8.53 11.84 21.57
CA LEU A 384 -8.61 12.71 20.39
C LEU A 384 -9.65 13.81 20.56
N GLN A 385 -10.85 13.50 21.07
CA GLN A 385 -11.88 14.48 21.35
C GLN A 385 -11.42 15.51 22.39
N ARG A 386 -10.70 15.07 23.43
CA ARG A 386 -10.14 15.98 24.45
C ARG A 386 -9.05 16.90 23.89
N VAL A 387 -8.14 16.37 23.08
CA VAL A 387 -6.99 17.10 22.53
C VAL A 387 -7.37 17.98 21.34
N CYS A 388 -8.37 17.57 20.57
CA CYS A 388 -8.86 18.23 19.37
C CYS A 388 -10.39 18.42 19.45
N PRO A 389 -10.90 19.25 20.38
CA PRO A 389 -12.34 19.36 20.67
C PRO A 389 -13.17 19.96 19.52
N ASN A 390 -12.53 20.76 18.66
CA ASN A 390 -13.21 21.45 17.55
C ASN A 390 -13.39 20.57 16.30
N ARG A 391 -12.99 19.29 16.35
CA ARG A 391 -13.14 18.36 15.23
C ARG A 391 -14.28 17.40 15.50
N ASN A 392 -15.12 17.21 14.49
CA ASN A 392 -16.06 16.11 14.48
C ASN A 392 -15.33 14.78 14.22
N TRP A 393 -15.04 14.05 15.29
CA TRP A 393 -14.52 12.69 15.24
C TRP A 393 -15.68 11.69 15.23
N ARG A 394 -15.76 10.84 14.22
CA ARG A 394 -16.81 9.81 14.14
C ARG A 394 -16.22 8.43 14.33
N PHE A 395 -16.38 7.91 15.54
CA PHE A 395 -15.99 6.54 15.86
C PHE A 395 -17.03 5.53 15.34
N ILE A 396 -16.64 4.77 14.31
CA ILE A 396 -17.53 3.85 13.62
C ILE A 396 -17.26 2.45 14.13
N SER A 397 -18.24 1.95 14.89
CA SER A 397 -18.23 0.66 15.54
C SER A 397 -18.64 -0.42 14.55
N ILE A 398 -17.67 -1.07 13.91
CA ILE A 398 -17.90 -2.13 12.92
C ILE A 398 -17.90 -3.48 13.65
N ASN A 399 -19.08 -3.98 14.00
CA ASN A 399 -19.26 -5.25 14.71
C ASN A 399 -19.59 -6.34 13.68
N ILE A 400 -18.76 -7.39 13.60
CA ILE A 400 -18.92 -8.46 12.60
C ILE A 400 -19.31 -9.78 13.28
N PRO A 401 -20.55 -10.26 13.10
CA PRO A 401 -20.97 -11.58 13.53
C PRO A 401 -20.15 -12.69 12.88
N TYR A 402 -20.02 -13.82 13.58
CA TYR A 402 -19.23 -14.94 13.07
C TYR A 402 -19.81 -15.52 11.77
N ALA A 403 -21.14 -15.62 11.68
CA ALA A 403 -21.84 -16.08 10.48
C ALA A 403 -21.53 -15.21 9.25
N GLU A 404 -21.41 -13.89 9.44
CA GLU A 404 -21.05 -12.97 8.37
C GLU A 404 -19.60 -13.17 7.92
N THR A 405 -18.68 -13.45 8.84
CA THR A 405 -17.29 -13.79 8.50
C THR A 405 -17.24 -15.04 7.62
N LEU A 406 -18.01 -16.08 7.95
CA LEU A 406 -18.10 -17.30 7.14
C LEU A 406 -18.66 -17.05 5.75
N ASN A 407 -19.72 -16.24 5.65
CA ASN A 407 -20.35 -15.91 4.36
C ASN A 407 -19.39 -15.19 3.40
N HIS A 408 -18.47 -14.38 3.93
CA HIS A 408 -17.50 -13.63 3.12
C HIS A 408 -16.15 -14.34 2.97
N ARG A 409 -15.91 -15.46 3.67
CA ARG A 409 -14.59 -16.11 3.74
C ARG A 409 -14.02 -16.45 2.37
N GLU A 410 -14.83 -17.01 1.48
CA GLU A 410 -14.40 -17.38 0.12
C GLU A 410 -14.02 -16.16 -0.71
N ARG A 411 -14.76 -15.06 -0.58
CA ARG A 411 -14.44 -13.79 -1.24
C ARG A 411 -13.11 -13.23 -0.74
N VAL A 412 -12.88 -13.23 0.57
CA VAL A 412 -11.61 -12.78 1.17
C VAL A 412 -10.46 -13.69 0.73
N ARG A 413 -10.67 -15.02 0.73
CA ARG A 413 -9.71 -16.02 0.24
C ARG A 413 -9.29 -15.73 -1.20
N ARG A 414 -10.24 -15.37 -2.05
CA ARG A 414 -10.01 -15.01 -3.45
C ARG A 414 -9.17 -13.73 -3.57
N LEU A 415 -9.51 -12.70 -2.82
CA LEU A 415 -8.85 -11.39 -2.85
C LEU A 415 -7.41 -11.43 -2.31
N MET A 416 -7.13 -12.25 -1.29
CA MET A 416 -5.82 -12.28 -0.66
C MET A 416 -4.75 -13.02 -1.47
N ARG A 417 -5.14 -13.86 -2.45
CA ARG A 417 -4.20 -14.59 -3.32
C ARG A 417 -3.12 -13.66 -3.91
N PRO A 418 -1.87 -14.12 -4.07
CA PRO A 418 -1.44 -15.52 -3.97
C PRO A 418 -1.23 -15.99 -2.53
N HIS A 419 -1.19 -15.07 -1.56
CA HIS A 419 -1.13 -15.41 -0.14
C HIS A 419 -2.25 -16.36 0.28
N ASN A 420 -1.92 -17.30 1.15
CA ASN A 420 -2.78 -18.43 1.46
C ASN A 420 -2.56 -18.99 2.87
N THR A 421 -2.08 -18.20 3.83
CA THR A 421 -1.94 -18.67 5.23
C THR A 421 -3.11 -18.24 6.12
N GLU A 422 -3.27 -18.92 7.25
CA GLU A 422 -4.24 -18.52 8.31
C GLU A 422 -4.00 -17.08 8.80
N MET A 423 -2.74 -16.65 8.93
CA MET A 423 -2.41 -15.27 9.29
C MET A 423 -2.85 -14.29 8.21
N ASP A 424 -2.64 -14.62 6.93
CA ASP A 424 -3.07 -13.78 5.82
C ASP A 424 -4.59 -13.60 5.81
N MET A 425 -5.35 -14.70 6.00
CA MET A 425 -6.80 -14.64 6.10
C MET A 425 -7.25 -13.77 7.26
N SER A 426 -6.63 -13.92 8.43
CA SER A 426 -7.02 -13.19 9.62
C SER A 426 -6.81 -11.67 9.50
N ILE A 427 -5.70 -11.26 8.87
CA ILE A 427 -5.40 -9.84 8.58
C ILE A 427 -6.31 -9.33 7.46
N ALA A 428 -6.46 -10.10 6.37
CA ALA A 428 -7.32 -9.77 5.25
C ALA A 428 -8.78 -9.56 5.70
N CYS A 429 -9.34 -10.45 6.52
CA CYS A 429 -10.69 -10.27 7.06
C CYS A 429 -10.85 -8.95 7.82
N ALA A 430 -9.91 -8.61 8.70
CA ALA A 430 -9.97 -7.37 9.46
C ALA A 430 -9.98 -6.13 8.53
N LEU A 431 -9.07 -6.10 7.56
CA LEU A 431 -9.00 -5.00 6.58
C LEU A 431 -10.21 -4.97 5.65
N TYR A 432 -10.73 -6.12 5.24
CA TYR A 432 -11.91 -6.25 4.38
C TYR A 432 -13.13 -5.62 5.04
N PHE A 433 -13.44 -6.01 6.27
CA PHE A 433 -14.63 -5.52 6.97
C PHE A 433 -14.45 -4.09 7.47
N ALA A 434 -13.25 -3.71 7.93
CA ALA A 434 -12.97 -2.32 8.29
C ALA A 434 -13.16 -1.38 7.09
N SER A 435 -12.59 -1.73 5.92
CA SER A 435 -12.70 -0.92 4.71
C SER A 435 -14.10 -0.94 4.10
N ARG A 436 -14.97 -1.92 4.38
CA ARG A 436 -16.39 -1.81 4.00
C ARG A 436 -17.02 -0.53 4.55
N GLY A 437 -16.59 -0.11 5.74
CA GLY A 437 -16.95 1.18 6.34
C GLY A 437 -18.41 1.27 6.78
N GLN A 438 -19.05 0.13 7.06
CA GLN A 438 -20.42 0.02 7.55
C GLN A 438 -20.40 -0.41 9.02
N GLY A 439 -21.05 0.37 9.88
CA GLY A 439 -21.12 0.09 11.31
C GLY A 439 -22.09 1.04 12.01
N GLU A 440 -21.81 1.34 13.26
CA GLU A 440 -22.66 2.20 14.10
C GLU A 440 -21.86 3.40 14.64
N ILE A 441 -22.50 4.56 14.73
CA ILE A 441 -21.98 5.75 15.40
C ILE A 441 -22.90 6.16 16.55
N THR A 442 -22.40 6.93 17.52
CA THR A 442 -23.23 7.54 18.56
C THR A 442 -24.27 8.48 17.94
N SER A 443 -25.51 8.43 18.43
CA SER A 443 -26.60 9.27 17.95
C SER A 443 -26.40 10.73 18.36
N ASP A 444 -26.70 11.67 17.44
CA ASP A 444 -26.69 13.11 17.73
C ASP A 444 -27.77 13.51 18.76
N THR A 445 -28.84 12.71 18.89
CA THR A 445 -30.01 13.03 19.73
C THR A 445 -30.08 12.24 21.03
N ASP A 446 -29.28 11.18 21.15
CA ASP A 446 -29.24 10.29 22.31
C ASP A 446 -27.80 9.82 22.52
N GLU A 447 -27.12 10.36 23.53
CA GLU A 447 -25.72 10.03 23.81
C GLU A 447 -25.51 8.54 24.16
N LEU A 448 -26.58 7.82 24.54
CA LEU A 448 -26.56 6.38 24.82
C LEU A 448 -26.99 5.52 23.62
N GLY A 449 -27.62 6.14 22.61
CA GLY A 449 -28.10 5.48 21.41
C GLY A 449 -27.02 5.38 20.32
N THR A 450 -27.06 4.32 19.53
CA THR A 450 -26.29 4.21 18.30
C THR A 450 -27.19 4.22 17.07
N VAL A 451 -26.68 4.72 15.94
CA VAL A 451 -27.37 4.70 14.65
C VAL A 451 -26.51 4.04 13.58
N PRO A 452 -27.11 3.26 12.67
CA PRO A 452 -26.39 2.71 11.53
C PRO A 452 -25.77 3.82 10.67
N TYR A 453 -24.51 3.62 10.28
CA TYR A 453 -23.76 4.57 9.49
C TYR A 453 -22.82 3.87 8.51
N THR A 454 -22.75 4.42 7.29
CA THR A 454 -21.79 4.02 6.27
C THR A 454 -20.94 5.23 5.89
N THR A 455 -19.63 5.11 6.06
CA THR A 455 -18.72 6.20 5.71
C THR A 455 -18.66 6.43 4.21
N THR A 456 -18.72 7.70 3.81
CA THR A 456 -18.55 8.15 2.42
C THR A 456 -17.09 8.29 2.00
N ALA A 457 -16.14 8.19 2.94
CA ALA A 457 -14.73 8.45 2.69
C ALA A 457 -14.12 7.38 1.80
N ARG A 458 -13.56 7.79 0.66
CA ARG A 458 -12.95 6.86 -0.31
C ARG A 458 -11.45 6.67 -0.07
N VAL A 459 -10.87 7.50 0.79
CA VAL A 459 -9.46 7.46 1.18
C VAL A 459 -9.35 7.02 2.63
N LEU A 460 -8.54 5.99 2.85
CA LEU A 460 -8.29 5.37 4.16
C LEU A 460 -6.82 5.57 4.54
N LEU A 461 -6.55 6.27 5.64
CA LEU A 461 -5.22 6.34 6.22
C LEU A 461 -4.91 5.03 6.96
N SER A 462 -3.71 4.50 6.72
CA SER A 462 -3.18 3.31 7.40
C SER A 462 -1.88 3.62 8.11
N GLY A 463 -1.75 3.12 9.35
CA GLY A 463 -0.53 3.21 10.16
C GLY A 463 0.56 2.19 9.79
N LEU A 464 0.35 1.37 8.75
CA LEU A 464 1.30 0.35 8.30
C LEU A 464 2.63 1.01 7.86
N GLY A 465 3.75 0.39 8.24
CA GLY A 465 5.11 0.85 7.97
C GLY A 465 5.82 1.40 9.22
N ALA A 466 5.06 1.90 10.19
CA ALA A 466 5.62 2.47 11.42
C ALA A 466 6.42 1.43 12.24
N ASP A 467 5.92 0.19 12.34
CA ASP A 467 6.58 -0.84 13.15
C ASP A 467 7.88 -1.33 12.52
N GLU A 468 7.92 -1.49 11.20
CA GLU A 468 9.11 -1.89 10.44
C GLU A 468 10.21 -0.83 10.53
N VAL A 469 9.86 0.45 10.44
CA VAL A 469 10.83 1.56 10.36
C VAL A 469 11.34 2.01 11.74
N PHE A 470 10.48 1.95 12.76
CA PHE A 470 10.75 2.46 14.13
C PHE A 470 10.79 1.36 15.19
N ALA A 471 11.10 0.12 14.79
CA ALA A 471 11.32 -1.00 15.68
C ALA A 471 10.13 -1.32 16.62
N GLY A 472 8.91 -1.37 16.09
CA GLY A 472 7.70 -1.58 16.90
C GLY A 472 7.40 -3.03 17.29
N TYR A 473 7.88 -4.03 16.54
CA TYR A 473 7.66 -5.44 16.88
C TYR A 473 8.42 -5.90 18.13
N THR A 474 7.80 -6.78 18.92
CA THR A 474 8.44 -7.42 20.09
C THR A 474 9.75 -8.13 19.74
N ARG A 475 9.86 -8.68 18.52
CA ARG A 475 11.09 -9.33 18.04
C ARG A 475 12.29 -8.39 17.96
N HIS A 476 12.08 -7.08 17.72
CA HIS A 476 13.16 -6.10 17.75
C HIS A 476 13.74 -5.95 19.16
N ALA A 477 12.87 -5.87 20.18
CA ALA A 477 13.32 -5.84 21.57
C ALA A 477 14.05 -7.13 21.96
N THR A 478 13.57 -8.28 21.50
CA THR A 478 14.26 -9.57 21.68
C THR A 478 15.63 -9.58 20.99
N ALA A 479 15.73 -9.06 19.77
CA ALA A 479 16.99 -8.99 19.03
C ALA A 479 17.99 -8.06 19.73
N PHE A 480 17.54 -6.89 20.20
CA PHE A 480 18.33 -5.99 21.03
C PHE A 480 18.82 -6.66 22.31
N ASN A 481 17.96 -7.37 23.03
CA ASN A 481 18.36 -8.05 24.27
C ASN A 481 19.38 -9.17 24.03
N ARG A 482 19.40 -9.78 22.84
CA ARG A 482 20.34 -10.87 22.51
C ARG A 482 21.68 -10.37 21.97
N HIS A 483 21.66 -9.35 21.12
CA HIS A 483 22.84 -8.90 20.37
C HIS A 483 22.99 -7.37 20.33
N SER A 484 22.41 -6.65 21.30
CA SER A 484 22.44 -5.18 21.39
C SER A 484 22.05 -4.51 20.07
N PHE A 485 22.66 -3.37 19.73
CA PHE A 485 22.40 -2.64 18.50
C PHE A 485 22.62 -3.44 17.23
N HIS A 486 23.57 -4.38 17.21
CA HIS A 486 23.80 -5.22 16.03
C HIS A 486 22.55 -6.05 15.71
N GLY A 487 22.00 -6.77 16.69
CA GLY A 487 20.77 -7.55 16.48
C GLY A 487 19.57 -6.68 16.13
N LEU A 488 19.46 -5.49 16.74
CA LEU A 488 18.36 -4.57 16.46
C LEU A 488 18.43 -4.03 15.02
N VAL A 489 19.59 -3.57 14.57
CA VAL A 489 19.82 -3.04 13.22
C VAL A 489 19.54 -4.11 12.18
N ASP A 490 20.06 -5.33 12.37
CA ASP A 490 19.84 -6.45 11.44
C ASP A 490 18.35 -6.79 11.31
N GLU A 491 17.63 -6.88 12.43
CA GLU A 491 16.21 -7.23 12.42
C GLU A 491 15.35 -6.15 11.74
N ILE A 492 15.65 -4.87 11.98
CA ILE A 492 14.98 -3.75 11.30
C ILE A 492 15.31 -3.76 9.80
N ALA A 493 16.58 -3.97 9.42
CA ALA A 493 17.00 -4.02 8.03
C ALA A 493 16.31 -5.16 7.26
N LEU A 494 16.15 -6.32 7.91
CA LEU A 494 15.38 -7.46 7.38
C LEU A 494 13.91 -7.12 7.15
N ASP A 495 13.28 -6.39 8.07
CA ASP A 495 11.87 -6.00 7.94
C ASP A 495 11.68 -4.91 6.86
N VAL A 496 12.55 -3.89 6.82
CA VAL A 496 12.56 -2.85 5.78
C VAL A 496 12.75 -3.48 4.39
N GLY A 497 13.72 -4.39 4.24
CA GLY A 497 13.98 -5.09 2.98
C GLY A 497 12.84 -5.99 2.50
N ARG A 498 11.84 -6.27 3.36
CA ARG A 498 10.68 -7.10 3.04
C ARG A 498 9.38 -6.30 2.87
N LEU A 499 9.39 -4.98 3.02
CA LEU A 499 8.21 -4.12 2.89
C LEU A 499 7.43 -4.41 1.60
N GLY A 500 8.12 -4.49 0.46
CA GLY A 500 7.53 -4.73 -0.86
C GLY A 500 7.03 -6.14 -1.15
N LYS A 501 7.27 -7.11 -0.25
CA LYS A 501 7.00 -8.54 -0.50
C LYS A 501 5.91 -9.14 0.38
N ARG A 502 5.57 -8.50 1.50
CA ARG A 502 4.89 -9.22 2.59
C ARG A 502 3.37 -9.02 2.66
N ASN A 503 2.89 -7.79 2.58
CA ASN A 503 1.50 -7.47 2.96
C ASN A 503 0.77 -6.54 1.98
N LEU A 504 1.48 -5.62 1.33
CA LEU A 504 0.83 -4.49 0.66
C LEU A 504 -0.06 -4.88 -0.53
N GLY A 505 0.35 -5.86 -1.35
CA GLY A 505 -0.47 -6.38 -2.44
C GLY A 505 -1.79 -7.00 -1.96
N ARG A 506 -1.72 -7.84 -0.91
CA ARG A 506 -2.91 -8.45 -0.26
C ARG A 506 -3.85 -7.37 0.25
N ASP A 507 -3.30 -6.41 0.99
CA ASP A 507 -4.05 -5.36 1.65
C ASP A 507 -4.73 -4.45 0.62
N ASP A 508 -4.02 -4.08 -0.45
CA ASP A 508 -4.57 -3.30 -1.56
C ASP A 508 -5.73 -4.02 -2.25
N ARG A 509 -5.62 -5.32 -2.54
CA ARG A 509 -6.71 -6.11 -3.14
C ARG A 509 -7.97 -6.14 -2.28
N VAL A 510 -7.78 -6.39 -0.99
CA VAL A 510 -8.86 -6.53 -0.03
C VAL A 510 -9.58 -5.21 0.22
N ILE A 511 -8.83 -4.12 0.41
CA ILE A 511 -9.39 -2.79 0.69
C ILE A 511 -10.07 -2.23 -0.56
N SER A 512 -9.43 -2.35 -1.72
CA SER A 512 -9.97 -1.81 -2.97
C SER A 512 -11.25 -2.51 -3.40
N HIS A 513 -11.55 -3.73 -2.93
CA HIS A 513 -12.83 -4.39 -3.20
C HIS A 513 -14.05 -3.54 -2.81
N TRP A 514 -13.90 -2.59 -1.88
CA TRP A 514 -14.97 -1.68 -1.47
C TRP A 514 -14.90 -0.30 -2.14
N GLY A 515 -14.17 -0.17 -3.26
CA GLY A 515 -14.01 1.11 -3.96
C GLY A 515 -13.29 2.15 -3.10
N ARG A 516 -12.29 1.72 -2.32
CA ARG A 516 -11.56 2.57 -1.38
C ARG A 516 -10.07 2.39 -1.50
N GLU A 517 -9.34 3.48 -1.35
CA GLU A 517 -7.89 3.51 -1.43
C GLU A 517 -7.26 3.62 -0.04
N ALA A 518 -6.34 2.72 0.28
CA ALA A 518 -5.42 2.93 1.39
C ALA A 518 -4.27 3.88 1.00
N ARG A 519 -3.95 4.82 1.90
CA ARG A 519 -2.76 5.70 1.83
C ARG A 519 -1.89 5.46 3.06
N TYR A 520 -0.57 5.40 2.84
CA TYR A 520 0.42 4.97 3.83
C TYR A 520 1.44 6.09 4.10
N PRO A 521 1.17 7.03 5.03
CA PRO A 521 2.07 8.15 5.30
C PRO A 521 3.47 7.72 5.78
N TYR A 522 3.56 6.63 6.54
CA TYR A 522 4.85 6.07 6.98
C TYR A 522 5.66 5.40 5.88
N LEU A 523 5.03 5.16 4.72
CA LEU A 523 5.67 4.60 3.52
C LEU A 523 5.78 5.64 2.40
N ASP A 524 5.76 6.92 2.76
CA ASP A 524 6.16 7.99 1.87
C ASP A 524 7.67 7.94 1.59
N GLU A 525 8.04 8.17 0.34
CA GLU A 525 9.41 8.03 -0.12
C GLU A 525 10.36 9.04 0.55
N ASP A 526 9.94 10.29 0.76
CA ASP A 526 10.78 11.29 1.41
C ASP A 526 10.85 11.03 2.92
N PHE A 527 9.73 10.63 3.52
CA PHE A 527 9.69 10.21 4.92
C PHE A 527 10.62 9.02 5.18
N LEU A 528 10.55 7.98 4.34
CA LEU A 528 11.41 6.81 4.42
C LEU A 528 12.87 7.18 4.13
N ALA A 529 13.14 8.06 3.17
CA ALA A 529 14.50 8.48 2.87
C ALA A 529 15.19 9.09 4.09
N TRP A 530 14.49 9.95 4.83
CA TRP A 530 14.98 10.44 6.10
C TRP A 530 15.05 9.33 7.17
N ALA A 531 13.96 8.58 7.36
CA ALA A 531 13.86 7.62 8.46
C ALA A 531 14.86 6.46 8.35
N LEU A 532 15.25 6.07 7.14
CA LEU A 532 16.23 5.00 6.90
C LEU A 532 17.67 5.48 7.09
N VAL A 533 17.99 6.73 6.79
CA VAL A 533 19.33 7.31 7.03
C VAL A 533 19.52 7.71 8.49
N CYS A 534 18.43 8.07 9.18
CA CYS A 534 18.45 8.38 10.62
C CYS A 534 18.99 7.17 11.42
N PRO A 535 20.06 7.36 12.23
CA PRO A 535 20.61 6.30 13.07
C PRO A 535 19.54 5.64 13.96
N VAL A 536 19.64 4.33 14.18
CA VAL A 536 18.61 3.58 14.93
C VAL A 536 18.39 4.13 16.34
N TRP A 537 19.44 4.56 17.03
CA TRP A 537 19.34 5.18 18.36
C TRP A 537 18.71 6.58 18.36
N ASP A 538 18.68 7.29 17.23
CA ASP A 538 18.08 8.61 17.12
C ASP A 538 16.59 8.56 16.75
N LYS A 539 16.06 7.36 16.44
CA LYS A 539 14.63 7.14 16.15
C LYS A 539 13.97 6.08 17.04
N CYS A 540 14.74 5.20 17.67
CA CYS A 540 14.29 4.17 18.61
C CYS A 540 14.88 4.41 20.00
N GLY A 541 14.26 3.89 21.05
CA GLY A 541 14.66 4.15 22.43
C GLY A 541 15.56 3.10 23.09
N PHE A 542 16.09 2.15 22.33
CA PHE A 542 16.88 1.04 22.88
C PHE A 542 18.27 1.50 23.32
N GLY A 543 18.81 0.87 24.37
CA GLY A 543 20.18 1.11 24.83
C GLY A 543 20.46 2.48 25.45
N ALA A 544 19.46 3.36 25.53
CA ALA A 544 19.62 4.68 26.10
C ALA A 544 19.84 4.63 27.62
N LEU A 545 20.88 5.32 28.10
CA LEU A 545 21.10 5.51 29.53
C LEU A 545 20.08 6.52 30.08
N PRO A 546 19.48 6.27 31.27
CA PRO A 546 18.69 7.28 31.94
C PRO A 546 19.57 8.51 32.22
N PRO A 547 19.05 9.73 32.08
CA PRO A 547 19.75 10.90 32.61
C PRO A 547 19.93 10.67 34.13
N ASN A 548 21.19 10.66 34.60
CA ASN A 548 21.64 10.59 36.00
C ASN A 548 22.12 9.23 36.55
N SER A 549 22.92 8.44 35.82
CA SER A 549 23.69 7.34 36.46
C SER A 549 24.93 7.82 37.25
N SER A 550 25.30 9.11 37.20
CA SER A 550 26.53 9.63 37.82
C SER A 550 26.40 10.91 38.65
N THR A 551 25.20 11.46 38.89
CA THR A 551 25.08 12.65 39.77
C THR A 551 23.76 12.69 40.55
N ILE A 552 23.91 12.59 41.88
CA ILE A 552 22.98 12.95 42.96
C ILE A 552 21.76 12.02 43.16
N ARG A 553 21.86 11.15 44.17
CA ARG A 553 20.73 10.62 44.95
C ARG A 553 20.01 11.78 45.66
N GLY A 554 19.20 12.52 44.92
CA GLY A 554 18.37 13.60 45.44
C GLY A 554 16.96 13.41 44.92
N ASN A 555 16.01 13.26 45.83
CA ASN A 555 14.60 12.97 45.59
C ASN A 555 13.92 13.97 44.63
N ILE A 556 14.03 13.75 43.32
CA ILE A 556 13.04 14.22 42.36
C ILE A 556 12.24 12.99 41.94
N GLN A 557 11.16 12.73 42.69
CA GLN A 557 10.07 11.90 42.18
C GLN A 557 9.47 12.64 40.99
N GLU A 558 9.90 12.32 39.76
CA GLU A 558 9.00 12.54 38.63
C GLU A 558 7.75 11.68 38.89
N PRO A 559 6.54 12.22 38.67
CA PRO A 559 5.33 11.48 38.89
C PRO A 559 5.35 10.20 38.05
N GLU A 560 4.93 9.09 38.64
CA GLU A 560 4.78 7.81 37.93
C GLU A 560 4.09 8.05 36.57
N GLY A 561 4.80 7.76 35.48
CA GLY A 561 4.28 7.88 34.12
C GLY A 561 4.73 9.08 33.27
N GLY A 562 5.82 9.79 33.58
CA GLY A 562 6.41 10.81 32.68
C GLY A 562 6.90 10.27 31.32
N GLU A 563 7.43 11.13 30.44
CA GLU A 563 7.95 10.72 29.10
C GLU A 563 9.13 9.73 29.19
N LEU A 564 9.82 9.69 30.34
CA LEU A 564 10.89 8.74 30.62
C LEU A 564 10.39 7.30 30.73
N SER A 565 9.10 7.10 31.07
CA SER A 565 8.52 5.76 31.19
C SER A 565 8.03 5.16 29.86
N LEU A 566 8.20 5.88 28.74
CA LEU A 566 7.79 5.40 27.43
C LEU A 566 8.67 4.22 26.98
N GLU A 567 8.05 3.17 26.44
CA GLU A 567 8.77 1.99 25.99
C GLU A 567 9.72 2.32 24.80
N PRO A 568 10.82 1.56 24.64
CA PRO A 568 11.83 1.87 23.63
C PRO A 568 11.37 1.65 22.18
N GLY A 569 10.45 0.71 21.95
CA GLY A 569 9.87 0.46 20.64
C GLY A 569 9.03 1.65 20.16
N LYS A 570 9.31 2.14 18.95
CA LYS A 570 8.67 3.35 18.39
C LYS A 570 8.80 4.60 19.26
N ARG A 571 9.88 4.70 20.06
CA ARG A 571 10.04 5.79 21.02
C ARG A 571 9.84 7.18 20.40
N SER A 572 10.38 7.43 19.21
CA SER A 572 10.19 8.72 18.53
C SER A 572 8.72 9.04 18.21
N LEU A 573 7.95 8.07 17.72
CA LEU A 573 6.50 8.23 17.48
C LEU A 573 5.74 8.43 18.81
N ARG A 574 6.15 7.77 19.89
CA ARG A 574 5.56 7.94 21.23
C ARG A 574 5.84 9.34 21.78
N LEU A 575 7.06 9.83 21.62
CA LEU A 575 7.46 11.18 22.02
C LEU A 575 6.72 12.24 21.19
N LEU A 576 6.52 12.01 19.90
CA LEU A 576 5.70 12.91 19.07
C LEU A 576 4.23 12.91 19.54
N ALA A 577 3.63 11.73 19.78
CA ALA A 577 2.29 11.64 20.34
C ALA A 577 2.19 12.36 21.69
N TRP A 578 3.19 12.20 22.55
CA TRP A 578 3.29 12.89 23.83
C TRP A 578 3.35 14.41 23.68
N LYS A 579 4.23 14.91 22.79
CA LYS A 579 4.37 16.34 22.44
C LYS A 579 3.04 16.93 21.96
N LEU A 580 2.25 16.15 21.21
CA LEU A 580 0.93 16.54 20.69
C LEU A 580 -0.21 16.39 21.71
N GLY A 581 0.09 16.07 22.97
CA GLY A 581 -0.89 15.95 24.06
C GLY A 581 -1.62 14.61 24.15
N MET A 582 -1.25 13.63 23.31
CA MET A 582 -1.80 12.27 23.24
C MET A 582 -1.03 11.33 24.20
N LYS A 583 -1.10 11.62 25.51
CA LYS A 583 -0.28 10.97 26.54
C LYS A 583 -0.71 9.52 26.80
N MET A 584 -2.00 9.19 26.68
CA MET A 584 -2.45 7.81 26.87
C MET A 584 -2.01 6.95 25.69
N VAL A 585 -2.26 7.43 24.47
CA VAL A 585 -1.82 6.80 23.22
C VAL A 585 -0.29 6.59 23.19
N ALA A 586 0.48 7.57 23.67
CA ALA A 586 1.94 7.45 23.75
C ALA A 586 2.40 6.24 24.61
N ARG A 587 1.59 5.79 25.58
CA ARG A 587 1.87 4.64 26.46
C ARG A 587 1.24 3.34 25.98
N GLU A 588 0.41 3.36 24.94
CA GLU A 588 -0.29 2.18 24.46
C GLU A 588 0.67 1.09 23.98
N LYS A 589 0.47 -0.14 24.44
CA LYS A 589 1.30 -1.28 24.06
C LYS A 589 0.92 -1.79 22.68
N LYS A 590 1.91 -2.21 21.89
CA LYS A 590 1.65 -2.79 20.57
C LYS A 590 0.80 -4.07 20.68
N ARG A 591 -0.20 -4.17 19.81
CA ARG A 591 -0.96 -5.40 19.54
C ARG A 591 -1.06 -5.62 18.02
N ALA A 592 -1.02 -6.88 17.58
CA ALA A 592 -1.25 -7.19 16.17
C ALA A 592 -2.75 -7.27 15.88
N ILE A 593 -3.18 -6.73 14.73
CA ILE A 593 -4.59 -6.59 14.33
C ILE A 593 -5.39 -7.89 14.45
N GLN A 594 -4.81 -9.04 14.09
CA GLN A 594 -5.49 -10.33 14.14
C GLN A 594 -5.89 -10.76 15.57
N PHE A 595 -5.11 -10.35 16.57
CA PHE A 595 -5.42 -10.62 17.98
C PHE A 595 -6.23 -9.48 18.60
N GLY A 596 -5.99 -8.25 18.14
CA GLY A 596 -6.66 -7.06 18.61
C GLY A 596 -8.14 -7.02 18.26
N SER A 597 -8.47 -7.35 17.00
CA SER A 597 -9.84 -7.42 16.47
C SER A 597 -10.54 -8.77 16.71
N ARG A 598 -9.82 -9.75 17.29
CA ARG A 598 -10.25 -11.14 17.53
C ARG A 598 -10.54 -11.97 16.27
N THR A 599 -9.94 -11.64 15.13
CA THR A 599 -10.05 -12.44 13.89
C THR A 599 -9.20 -13.71 13.88
N ALA A 600 -8.25 -13.86 14.79
CA ALA A 600 -7.41 -15.05 14.85
C ALA A 600 -8.11 -16.21 15.57
N LYS A 601 -7.82 -17.44 15.12
CA LYS A 601 -8.16 -18.69 15.83
C LYS A 601 -9.66 -18.86 16.15
N MET A 602 -10.54 -18.44 15.23
CA MET A 602 -12.00 -18.56 15.40
C MET A 602 -12.47 -20.03 15.41
N GLU A 603 -11.93 -20.88 14.54
CA GLU A 603 -12.36 -22.28 14.37
C GLU A 603 -11.59 -23.28 15.24
N SER A 604 -10.24 -23.21 15.22
CA SER A 604 -9.37 -24.14 15.96
C SER A 604 -8.33 -23.37 16.76
N GLY A 605 -8.11 -23.79 18.01
CA GLY A 605 -7.03 -23.26 18.85
C GLY A 605 -5.64 -23.77 18.49
N ARG A 606 -5.57 -24.79 17.61
CA ARG A 606 -4.33 -25.50 17.26
C ARG A 606 -3.72 -25.04 15.93
N SER A 607 -4.41 -24.24 15.12
CA SER A 607 -3.86 -23.75 13.86
C SER A 607 -2.70 -22.79 14.10
N LYS A 608 -1.60 -23.00 13.37
CA LYS A 608 -0.45 -22.08 13.36
C LYS A 608 -0.74 -20.98 12.35
N GLY A 609 -0.29 -19.75 12.60
CA GLY A 609 -0.49 -18.64 11.65
C GLY A 609 0.12 -18.90 10.26
N THR A 610 1.17 -19.71 10.18
CA THR A 610 1.83 -20.12 8.93
C THR A 610 1.19 -21.34 8.25
N GLN A 611 0.09 -21.86 8.80
CA GLN A 611 -0.62 -22.98 8.19
C GLN A 611 -1.25 -22.52 6.88
N ILE A 612 -0.99 -23.28 5.82
CA ILE A 612 -1.56 -23.05 4.49
C ILE A 612 -3.04 -23.43 4.52
N LEU A 613 -3.87 -22.55 3.96
CA LEU A 613 -5.28 -22.79 3.70
C LEU A 613 -5.41 -23.76 2.52
N THR A 614 -6.05 -24.90 2.78
CA THR A 614 -6.41 -25.90 1.76
C THR A 614 -7.53 -25.41 0.86
#